data_AF-A0A182WC66-F1
#
_entry.id   AF-A0A182WC66-F1
#
_cell.length_a   1.000
_cell.length_b   1.000
_cell.length_c   1.000
_cell.angle_alpha   90.00
_cell.angle_beta   90.00
_cell.angle_gamma   90.00
#
_symmetry.space_group_name_H-M   'P 1'
#
loop_
_entity.id
_entity.type
_entity.pdbx_description
1 polymer ?
#
loop_
_entity_poly.entity_id
_entity_poly.type
_entity_poly.pdbx_seq_one_letter_code
_entity_poly.pdbx_strand_id
1 'polypeptide(L)'
;MASWIFVTIACCLVNGLQAQTNYCTTTYCRTGVQNVGCNPPATPGGVGCNGMSPAVVTMDSTLQTLVLSEHNTRRSQLALGQLASFLPATRMPTITPAIGHFTQMASDQTSKIGCAMQYWLDGDWETYYFVCNYGVTNVVGRPTYKSGTVASGCTTGRNPVTTLNGLCSTAETINPVPNPVA
;
A
#
# COMPACT_ATOMS: atom_id res chain seq x y z
N MET A 1 14.16 1.46 -47.55
CA MET A 1 14.63 0.96 -46.23
C MET A 1 14.76 2.07 -45.18
N ALA A 2 15.50 3.16 -45.43
CA ALA A 2 15.76 4.23 -44.44
C ALA A 2 14.54 4.75 -43.63
N SER A 3 13.35 4.91 -44.24
CA SER A 3 12.15 5.45 -43.57
C SER A 3 11.80 4.74 -42.24
N TRP A 4 11.90 3.40 -42.21
CA TRP A 4 11.56 2.61 -41.03
C TRP A 4 12.50 2.84 -39.83
N ILE A 5 13.74 3.26 -40.10
CA ILE A 5 14.76 3.53 -39.06
C ILE A 5 14.43 4.82 -38.31
N PHE A 6 13.91 5.84 -38.98
CA PHE A 6 13.48 7.08 -38.34
C PHE A 6 12.25 6.86 -37.44
N VAL A 7 11.33 5.97 -37.84
CA VAL A 7 10.14 5.63 -37.04
C VAL A 7 10.52 4.91 -35.75
N THR A 8 11.44 3.94 -35.79
CA THR A 8 11.89 3.24 -34.56
C THR A 8 12.69 4.16 -33.63
N ILE A 9 13.59 5.00 -34.16
CA ILE A 9 14.34 5.97 -33.34
C ILE A 9 13.39 6.96 -32.66
N ALA A 10 12.40 7.50 -33.38
CA ALA A 10 11.38 8.38 -32.79
C ALA A 10 10.57 7.68 -31.69
N CYS A 11 10.18 6.42 -31.90
CA CYS A 11 9.42 5.65 -30.92
C CYS A 11 10.23 5.35 -29.64
N CYS A 12 11.54 5.10 -29.75
CA CYS A 12 12.42 4.93 -28.60
C CYS A 12 12.56 6.21 -27.74
N LEU A 13 12.49 7.40 -28.34
CA LEU A 13 12.67 8.67 -27.62
C LEU A 13 11.44 9.11 -26.79
N VAL A 14 10.24 8.58 -27.06
CA VAL A 14 9.03 8.89 -26.26
C VAL A 14 8.86 7.96 -25.04
N ASN A 15 9.54 6.81 -25.02
CA ASN A 15 9.43 5.81 -23.96
C ASN A 15 10.41 6.10 -22.81
N GLY A 16 10.20 7.17 -22.05
CA GLY A 16 11.12 7.50 -20.95
C GLY A 16 10.77 8.64 -19.98
N LEU A 17 9.74 9.45 -20.22
CA LEU A 17 9.33 10.51 -19.27
C LEU A 17 8.51 9.97 -18.10
N GLN A 18 9.14 9.15 -17.25
CA GLN A 18 8.67 8.97 -15.87
C GLN A 18 8.89 10.28 -15.12
N ALA A 19 7.80 10.96 -14.75
CA ALA A 19 7.89 12.19 -13.98
C ALA A 19 8.49 11.89 -12.60
N GLN A 20 9.72 12.36 -12.35
CA GLN A 20 10.37 12.20 -11.06
C GLN A 20 9.62 13.01 -9.98
N THR A 21 8.95 12.30 -9.07
CA THR A 21 8.23 12.93 -7.95
C THR A 21 9.19 13.71 -7.05
N ASN A 22 9.07 15.03 -7.04
CA ASN A 22 9.84 15.89 -6.15
C ASN A 22 9.20 15.91 -4.75
N TYR A 23 9.64 15.01 -3.86
CA TYR A 23 9.17 14.95 -2.48
C TYR A 23 9.56 16.18 -1.63
N CYS A 24 10.46 17.06 -2.09
CA CYS A 24 10.85 18.26 -1.36
C CYS A 24 9.87 19.43 -1.49
N THR A 25 8.71 19.26 -2.15
CA THR A 25 7.66 20.30 -2.14
C THR A 25 6.94 20.33 -0.79
N THR A 26 6.56 21.53 -0.35
CA THR A 26 5.80 21.76 0.90
C THR A 26 4.32 21.37 0.82
N THR A 27 3.88 20.79 -0.29
CA THR A 27 2.46 20.51 -0.61
C THR A 27 1.95 19.15 -0.11
N TYR A 28 2.84 18.19 0.16
CA TYR A 28 2.45 16.84 0.59
C TYR A 28 2.25 16.69 2.10
N CYS A 29 2.70 17.67 2.88
CA CYS A 29 2.75 17.61 4.34
C CYS A 29 2.19 18.90 4.97
N ARG A 30 1.98 18.91 6.29
CA ARG A 30 1.59 20.14 7.00
C ARG A 30 2.75 21.15 6.98
N THR A 31 2.43 22.44 7.01
CA THR A 31 3.42 23.53 7.06
C THR A 31 4.49 23.27 8.12
N GLY A 32 5.76 23.35 7.74
CA GLY A 32 6.90 23.07 8.62
C GLY A 32 7.33 21.60 8.71
N VAL A 33 6.63 20.67 8.06
CA VAL A 33 6.99 19.23 8.03
C VAL A 33 7.56 18.86 6.66
N GLN A 34 8.78 18.33 6.65
CA GLN A 34 9.45 17.78 5.46
C GLN A 34 8.95 16.36 5.17
N ASN A 35 8.78 16.01 3.90
CA ASN A 35 8.44 14.65 3.49
C ASN A 35 9.65 13.70 3.65
N VAL A 36 9.43 12.47 4.11
CA VAL A 36 10.51 11.46 4.30
C VAL A 36 11.26 11.11 3.02
N GLY A 37 10.65 11.27 1.84
CA GLY A 37 11.30 11.11 0.54
C GLY A 37 12.15 12.30 0.08
N CYS A 38 12.16 13.42 0.82
CA CYS A 38 13.02 14.56 0.53
C CYS A 38 14.37 14.40 1.24
N ASN A 39 15.46 14.25 0.47
CA ASN A 39 16.81 14.02 0.96
C ASN A 39 16.90 12.87 2.00
N PRO A 40 16.44 11.65 1.66
CA PRO A 40 16.50 10.52 2.57
C PRO A 40 17.96 10.14 2.89
N PRO A 41 18.23 9.49 4.03
CA PRO A 41 19.56 8.97 4.33
C PRO A 41 20.06 7.97 3.28
N ALA A 42 21.38 7.85 3.16
CA ALA A 42 22.00 6.81 2.34
C ALA A 42 21.64 5.40 2.84
N THR A 43 21.63 4.42 1.94
CA THR A 43 21.58 3.00 2.32
C THR A 43 22.88 2.57 3.01
N PRO A 44 22.84 1.66 4.00
CA PRO A 44 21.69 0.83 4.40
C PRO A 44 20.79 1.44 5.49
N GLY A 45 21.11 2.62 6.02
CA GLY A 45 20.35 3.24 7.11
C GLY A 45 20.91 4.62 7.52
N GLY A 46 20.10 5.39 8.25
CA GLY A 46 20.52 6.69 8.79
C GLY A 46 21.45 6.58 10.00
N VAL A 47 21.87 7.73 10.54
CA VAL A 47 22.89 7.82 11.63
C VAL A 47 22.53 7.05 12.90
N GLY A 48 21.25 6.76 13.15
CA GLY A 48 20.81 5.90 14.26
C GLY A 48 21.21 4.44 14.13
N CYS A 49 21.62 3.98 12.95
CA CYS A 49 22.07 2.61 12.67
C CYS A 49 23.61 2.48 12.65
N ASN A 50 24.34 3.52 13.04
CA ASN A 50 25.81 3.50 13.04
C ASN A 50 26.34 2.43 14.01
N GLY A 51 27.20 1.53 13.52
CA GLY A 51 27.75 0.41 14.29
C GLY A 51 26.83 -0.81 14.40
N MET A 52 25.56 -0.71 13.98
CA MET A 52 24.55 -1.77 14.11
C MET A 52 24.51 -2.76 12.93
N SER A 53 25.54 -2.78 12.08
CA SER A 53 25.60 -3.60 10.85
C SER A 53 24.31 -3.62 10.01
N PRO A 54 23.70 -2.45 9.68
CA PRO A 54 22.39 -2.40 9.06
C PRO A 54 22.38 -2.97 7.64
N ALA A 55 21.26 -3.57 7.25
CA ALA A 55 20.98 -4.05 5.90
C ALA A 55 19.56 -3.70 5.47
N VAL A 56 19.36 -3.43 4.17
CA VAL A 56 18.02 -3.38 3.58
C VAL A 56 17.61 -4.80 3.23
N VAL A 57 16.48 -5.27 3.75
CA VAL A 57 15.92 -6.58 3.40
C VAL A 57 15.07 -6.39 2.14
N THR A 58 15.54 -6.95 1.03
CA THR A 58 14.85 -6.88 -0.26
C THR A 58 13.47 -7.51 -0.15
N MET A 59 12.43 -6.68 -0.36
CA MET A 59 11.04 -7.15 -0.53
C MET A 59 10.90 -7.84 -1.89
N ASP A 60 11.31 -9.11 -1.96
CA ASP A 60 11.23 -9.94 -3.16
C ASP A 60 9.77 -10.32 -3.51
N SER A 61 9.59 -11.05 -4.62
CA SER A 61 8.26 -11.51 -5.03
C SER A 61 7.62 -12.48 -4.03
N THR A 62 8.42 -13.22 -3.25
CA THR A 62 7.95 -14.14 -2.21
C THR A 62 7.34 -13.40 -1.03
N LEU A 63 8.09 -12.47 -0.43
CA LEU A 63 7.67 -11.62 0.66
C LEU A 63 6.51 -10.70 0.25
N GLN A 64 6.56 -10.13 -0.96
CA GLN A 64 5.41 -9.42 -1.51
C GLN A 64 4.18 -10.34 -1.57
N THR A 65 4.28 -11.53 -2.17
CA THR A 65 3.12 -12.44 -2.35
C THR A 65 2.54 -12.97 -1.04
N LEU A 66 3.38 -13.42 -0.09
CA LEU A 66 2.95 -13.86 1.25
C LEU A 66 2.11 -12.79 1.95
N VAL A 67 2.57 -11.55 1.85
CA VAL A 67 1.86 -10.40 2.37
C VAL A 67 0.55 -10.14 1.62
N LEU A 68 0.54 -10.22 0.28
CA LEU A 68 -0.66 -10.05 -0.54
C LEU A 68 -1.76 -11.01 -0.08
N SER A 69 -1.40 -12.28 0.16
CA SER A 69 -2.35 -13.29 0.63
C SER A 69 -2.86 -13.00 2.04
N GLU A 70 -1.99 -12.64 3.00
CA GLU A 70 -2.45 -12.37 4.37
C GLU A 70 -3.43 -11.20 4.44
N HIS A 71 -3.12 -10.06 3.80
CA HIS A 71 -4.02 -8.89 3.85
C HIS A 71 -5.38 -9.18 3.25
N ASN A 72 -5.39 -9.73 2.05
CA ASN A 72 -6.63 -9.93 1.34
C ASN A 72 -7.46 -11.05 2.00
N THR A 73 -6.80 -12.05 2.62
CA THR A 73 -7.50 -13.04 3.45
C THR A 73 -8.15 -12.41 4.69
N ARG A 74 -7.42 -11.59 5.47
CA ARG A 74 -7.99 -10.93 6.67
C ARG A 74 -9.06 -9.89 6.32
N ARG A 75 -8.89 -9.14 5.23
CA ARG A 75 -9.91 -8.21 4.70
C ARG A 75 -11.14 -8.95 4.19
N SER A 76 -10.98 -10.10 3.54
CA SER A 76 -12.09 -10.95 3.10
C SER A 76 -12.89 -11.46 4.32
N GLN A 77 -12.19 -12.01 5.33
CA GLN A 77 -12.80 -12.44 6.60
C GLN A 77 -13.58 -11.32 7.30
N LEU A 78 -13.00 -10.12 7.40
CA LEU A 78 -13.68 -8.95 7.96
C LEU A 78 -14.91 -8.54 7.13
N ALA A 79 -14.75 -8.39 5.81
CA ALA A 79 -15.82 -7.95 4.93
C ALA A 79 -16.99 -8.95 4.85
N LEU A 80 -16.73 -10.23 5.10
CA LEU A 80 -17.73 -11.29 5.24
C LEU A 80 -18.43 -11.30 6.62
N GLY A 81 -17.97 -10.53 7.60
CA GLY A 81 -18.45 -10.62 8.99
C GLY A 81 -18.01 -11.89 9.73
N GLN A 82 -16.93 -12.53 9.29
CA GLN A 82 -16.39 -13.75 9.93
C GLN A 82 -15.53 -13.45 11.17
N LEU A 83 -15.23 -12.19 11.43
CA LEU A 83 -14.60 -11.74 12.68
C LEU A 83 -15.70 -11.30 13.64
N ALA A 84 -15.75 -11.92 14.82
CA ALA A 84 -16.75 -11.60 15.85
C ALA A 84 -16.73 -10.11 16.22
N SER A 85 -17.90 -9.55 16.51
CA SER A 85 -18.14 -8.13 16.81
C SER A 85 -17.91 -7.14 15.66
N PHE A 86 -17.64 -7.60 14.43
CA PHE A 86 -17.54 -6.73 13.24
C PHE A 86 -18.68 -6.97 12.25
N LEU A 87 -19.23 -5.89 11.69
CA LEU A 87 -20.27 -5.95 10.65
C LEU A 87 -19.65 -6.21 9.27
N PRO A 88 -20.33 -6.95 8.37
CA PRO A 88 -19.90 -7.11 6.97
C PRO A 88 -19.76 -5.77 6.23
N ALA A 89 -18.94 -5.72 5.17
CA ALA A 89 -18.58 -4.49 4.46
C ALA A 89 -19.13 -4.43 3.03
N THR A 90 -19.64 -3.27 2.62
CA THR A 90 -20.28 -3.11 1.29
C THR A 90 -19.29 -3.01 0.13
N ARG A 91 -18.09 -2.44 0.34
CA ARG A 91 -17.14 -2.14 -0.75
C ARG A 91 -15.68 -2.29 -0.33
N MET A 92 -15.28 -3.45 0.20
CA MET A 92 -13.89 -3.68 0.62
C MET A 92 -13.00 -4.02 -0.60
N PRO A 93 -12.08 -3.17 -1.08
CA PRO A 93 -11.23 -3.49 -2.22
C PRO A 93 -10.14 -4.51 -1.91
N THR A 94 -9.68 -5.21 -2.95
CA THR A 94 -8.43 -6.01 -2.93
C THR A 94 -7.20 -5.07 -2.95
N ILE A 95 -6.19 -5.35 -2.13
CA ILE A 95 -5.02 -4.47 -1.90
C ILE A 95 -3.69 -5.14 -2.29
N THR A 96 -2.61 -4.34 -2.35
CA THR A 96 -1.25 -4.82 -2.65
C THR A 96 -0.17 -4.14 -1.80
N PRO A 97 0.89 -4.83 -1.29
CA PRO A 97 1.30 -5.18 0.12
C PRO A 97 1.79 -4.02 1.05
N ALA A 98 1.84 -3.96 2.42
CA ALA A 98 1.87 -4.91 3.59
C ALA A 98 1.41 -4.38 5.02
N ILE A 99 1.80 -5.05 6.13
CA ILE A 99 1.11 -5.08 7.45
C ILE A 99 1.27 -3.82 8.33
N GLY A 100 0.18 -3.39 8.99
CA GLY A 100 0.24 -2.57 10.22
C GLY A 100 -1.12 -1.95 10.61
N HIS A 101 -1.50 -1.99 11.90
CA HIS A 101 -2.76 -1.50 12.49
C HIS A 101 -4.06 -2.10 11.90
N PHE A 102 -4.87 -2.79 12.71
CA PHE A 102 -6.11 -3.47 12.24
C PHE A 102 -7.06 -2.54 11.45
N THR A 103 -7.34 -1.35 11.96
CA THR A 103 -8.20 -0.36 11.27
C THR A 103 -7.61 0.10 9.94
N GLN A 104 -6.28 0.26 9.87
CA GLN A 104 -5.60 0.64 8.64
C GLN A 104 -5.68 -0.48 7.58
N MET A 105 -5.49 -1.73 8.00
CA MET A 105 -5.74 -2.92 7.18
C MET A 105 -7.21 -3.09 6.79
N ALA A 106 -8.15 -2.55 7.57
CA ALA A 106 -9.60 -2.64 7.36
C ALA A 106 -10.19 -1.51 6.50
N SER A 107 -9.39 -0.54 6.03
CA SER A 107 -9.94 0.63 5.31
C SER A 107 -10.55 0.25 3.95
N ASP A 108 -11.78 0.69 3.67
CA ASP A 108 -12.40 0.51 2.34
C ASP A 108 -11.91 1.55 1.29
N GLN A 109 -11.15 2.54 1.72
CA GLN A 109 -10.61 3.62 0.88
C GLN A 109 -9.14 3.39 0.45
N THR A 110 -8.62 2.16 0.52
CA THR A 110 -7.26 1.83 0.07
C THR A 110 -7.23 0.55 -0.78
N SER A 111 -6.75 0.65 -2.02
CA SER A 111 -6.50 -0.50 -2.94
C SER A 111 -5.02 -0.70 -3.30
N LYS A 112 -4.15 0.19 -2.81
CA LYS A 112 -2.70 0.19 -3.02
C LYS A 112 -2.00 0.47 -1.72
N ILE A 113 -0.84 -0.13 -1.57
CA ILE A 113 0.07 0.01 -0.44
C ILE A 113 1.48 -0.37 -0.93
N GLY A 114 2.52 -0.02 -0.18
CA GLY A 114 3.90 -0.41 -0.48
C GLY A 114 4.74 -0.40 0.79
N CYS A 115 5.72 -1.29 0.88
CA CYS A 115 6.52 -1.47 2.09
C CYS A 115 8.00 -1.70 1.81
N ALA A 116 8.80 -1.44 2.84
CA ALA A 116 10.20 -1.78 2.92
C ALA A 116 10.46 -2.53 4.24
N MET A 117 11.55 -3.30 4.27
CA MET A 117 12.05 -3.94 5.47
C MET A 117 13.54 -3.61 5.65
N GLN A 118 13.93 -3.30 6.87
CA GLN A 118 15.32 -3.05 7.27
C GLN A 118 15.69 -4.02 8.40
N TYR A 119 16.95 -4.42 8.43
CA TYR A 119 17.55 -5.25 9.46
C TYR A 119 18.71 -4.50 10.13
N TRP A 120 18.93 -4.73 11.43
CA TRP A 120 20.15 -4.33 12.14
C TRP A 120 20.35 -5.17 13.42
N LEU A 121 21.53 -5.06 14.03
CA LEU A 121 21.87 -5.62 15.35
C LEU A 121 21.77 -4.54 16.43
N ASP A 122 20.98 -4.76 17.47
CA ASP A 122 20.91 -3.91 18.66
C ASP A 122 21.43 -4.68 19.88
N GLY A 123 22.74 -4.55 20.13
CA GLY A 123 23.47 -5.48 21.00
C GLY A 123 23.42 -6.90 20.44
N ASP A 124 22.93 -7.85 21.26
CA ASP A 124 22.74 -9.25 20.87
C ASP A 124 21.43 -9.51 20.11
N TRP A 125 20.60 -8.49 19.85
CA TRP A 125 19.27 -8.65 19.22
C TRP A 125 19.28 -8.40 17.71
N GLU A 126 18.94 -9.42 16.93
CA GLU A 126 18.53 -9.29 15.53
C GLU A 126 17.19 -8.53 15.44
N THR A 127 17.23 -7.30 14.90
CA THR A 127 16.04 -6.43 14.80
C THR A 127 15.59 -6.29 13.35
N TYR A 128 14.33 -6.63 13.08
CA TYR A 128 13.67 -6.44 11.78
C TYR A 128 12.59 -5.36 11.87
N TYR A 129 12.76 -4.27 11.13
CA TYR A 129 11.82 -3.15 11.06
C TYR A 129 11.06 -3.17 9.73
N PHE A 130 9.73 -3.22 9.80
CA PHE A 130 8.85 -3.40 8.66
C PHE A 130 7.84 -2.24 8.60
N VAL A 131 7.86 -1.47 7.50
CA VAL A 131 7.13 -0.19 7.39
C VAL A 131 6.32 -0.13 6.11
N CYS A 132 5.10 0.39 6.21
CA CYS A 132 4.06 0.23 5.20
C CYS A 132 3.18 1.46 4.98
N ASN A 133 3.17 1.95 3.74
CA ASN A 133 2.47 3.17 3.33
C ASN A 133 1.19 2.83 2.57
N TYR A 134 0.05 2.99 3.24
CA TYR A 134 -1.30 2.82 2.69
C TYR A 134 -1.70 4.06 1.87
N GLY A 135 -2.59 3.91 0.88
CA GLY A 135 -3.05 5.04 0.06
C GLY A 135 -3.74 6.16 0.86
N VAL A 136 -4.35 5.83 2.00
CA VAL A 136 -5.00 6.77 2.93
C VAL A 136 -4.83 6.29 4.37
N THR A 137 -4.75 7.22 5.32
CA THR A 137 -4.67 6.89 6.76
C THR A 137 -6.04 6.92 7.45
N ASN A 138 -6.15 6.27 8.62
CA ASN A 138 -7.33 6.41 9.49
C ASN A 138 -7.48 7.87 9.97
N VAL A 139 -8.72 8.36 10.01
CA VAL A 139 -9.04 9.71 10.49
C VAL A 139 -10.09 9.64 11.59
N VAL A 140 -9.81 10.28 12.73
CA VAL A 140 -10.71 10.32 13.89
C VAL A 140 -12.07 10.92 13.49
N GLY A 141 -13.15 10.30 13.95
CA GLY A 141 -14.52 10.72 13.62
C GLY A 141 -15.02 10.33 12.22
N ARG A 142 -14.28 9.49 11.48
CA ARG A 142 -14.71 8.95 10.18
C ARG A 142 -14.70 7.42 10.19
N PRO A 143 -15.64 6.74 9.52
CA PRO A 143 -15.72 5.29 9.52
C PRO A 143 -14.58 4.67 8.71
N THR A 144 -13.95 3.63 9.26
CA THR A 144 -12.89 2.87 8.58
C THR A 144 -13.39 2.21 7.29
N TYR A 145 -14.61 1.64 7.34
CA TYR A 145 -15.31 1.09 6.19
C TYR A 145 -16.83 1.27 6.33
N LYS A 146 -17.56 1.15 5.21
CA LYS A 146 -19.03 1.20 5.19
C LYS A 146 -19.62 -0.20 5.40
N SER A 147 -20.39 -0.38 6.47
CA SER A 147 -21.05 -1.63 6.81
C SER A 147 -22.31 -1.89 5.98
N GLY A 148 -22.60 -3.16 5.68
CA GLY A 148 -23.82 -3.59 4.96
C GLY A 148 -23.58 -4.87 4.17
N THR A 149 -24.50 -5.20 3.24
CA THR A 149 -24.43 -6.42 2.41
C THR A 149 -23.08 -6.55 1.69
N VAL A 150 -22.44 -7.72 1.82
CA VAL A 150 -21.10 -8.00 1.28
C VAL A 150 -20.99 -7.63 -0.20
N ALA A 151 -19.99 -6.81 -0.55
CA ALA A 151 -19.67 -6.39 -1.92
C ALA A 151 -20.79 -5.62 -2.68
N SER A 152 -21.87 -5.19 -2.02
CA SER A 152 -22.99 -4.49 -2.68
C SER A 152 -22.66 -3.11 -3.25
N GLY A 153 -21.54 -2.51 -2.84
CA GLY A 153 -21.03 -1.25 -3.36
C GLY A 153 -19.87 -1.38 -4.36
N CYS A 154 -19.44 -2.60 -4.70
CA CYS A 154 -18.37 -2.83 -5.67
C CYS A 154 -18.86 -2.57 -7.10
N THR A 155 -18.26 -1.62 -7.82
CA THR A 155 -18.67 -1.26 -9.18
C THR A 155 -18.14 -2.23 -10.24
N THR A 156 -17.02 -2.92 -9.98
CA THR A 156 -16.48 -3.97 -10.87
C THR A 156 -16.77 -5.38 -10.35
N GLY A 157 -17.77 -5.50 -9.49
CA GLY A 157 -18.23 -6.76 -8.92
C GLY A 157 -17.30 -7.37 -7.86
N ARG A 158 -17.70 -8.55 -7.39
CA ARG A 158 -17.04 -9.33 -6.34
C ARG A 158 -15.74 -9.98 -6.87
N ASN A 159 -14.74 -10.16 -6.01
CA ASN A 159 -13.51 -10.87 -6.38
C ASN A 159 -13.83 -12.35 -6.72
N PRO A 160 -13.42 -12.87 -7.89
CA PRO A 160 -13.75 -14.22 -8.33
C PRO A 160 -13.00 -15.33 -7.57
N VAL A 161 -11.92 -15.00 -6.85
CA VAL A 161 -11.18 -15.98 -6.03
C VAL A 161 -12.00 -16.30 -4.78
N THR A 162 -12.34 -17.57 -4.59
CA THR A 162 -13.29 -18.03 -3.54
C THR A 162 -12.91 -17.61 -2.13
N THR A 163 -11.62 -17.63 -1.78
CA THR A 163 -11.11 -17.19 -0.46
C THR A 163 -11.13 -15.66 -0.28
N LEU A 164 -11.03 -14.91 -1.37
CA LEU A 164 -11.03 -13.44 -1.38
C LEU A 164 -12.42 -12.85 -1.66
N ASN A 165 -13.47 -13.68 -1.68
CA ASN A 165 -14.78 -13.26 -2.15
C ASN A 165 -15.44 -12.19 -1.24
N GLY A 166 -14.94 -11.91 -0.02
CA GLY A 166 -15.40 -10.75 0.75
C GLY A 166 -15.07 -9.40 0.09
N LEU A 167 -14.21 -9.39 -0.94
CA LEU A 167 -13.66 -8.19 -1.56
C LEU A 167 -14.30 -7.85 -2.91
N CYS A 168 -14.16 -6.59 -3.32
CA CYS A 168 -14.32 -6.18 -4.72
C CYS A 168 -13.18 -6.78 -5.59
N SER A 169 -13.46 -6.98 -6.87
CA SER A 169 -12.49 -7.49 -7.84
C SER A 169 -11.27 -6.56 -8.01
N THR A 170 -10.19 -7.08 -8.59
CA THR A 170 -8.92 -6.35 -8.78
C THR A 170 -9.01 -5.18 -9.76
N ALA A 171 -10.14 -5.05 -10.48
CA ALA A 171 -10.45 -3.91 -11.34
C ALA A 171 -11.10 -2.74 -10.58
N GLU A 172 -11.43 -2.88 -9.29
CA GLU A 172 -12.19 -1.87 -8.54
C GLU A 172 -11.35 -0.60 -8.33
N THR A 173 -11.76 0.49 -8.98
CA THR A 173 -11.08 1.79 -8.87
C THR A 173 -11.45 2.49 -7.56
N ILE A 174 -10.43 2.79 -6.75
CA ILE A 174 -10.54 3.52 -5.48
C ILE A 174 -9.78 4.83 -5.59
N ASN A 175 -10.43 5.95 -5.29
CA ASN A 175 -9.76 7.21 -5.01
C ASN A 175 -9.44 7.24 -3.50
N PRO A 176 -8.17 7.25 -3.07
CA PRO A 176 -7.83 7.08 -1.67
C PRO A 176 -8.01 8.39 -0.88
N VAL A 177 -9.25 8.65 -0.47
CA VAL A 177 -9.64 9.78 0.38
C VAL A 177 -10.38 9.28 1.63
N PRO A 178 -10.25 9.93 2.80
CA PRO A 178 -10.96 9.47 4.00
C PRO A 178 -12.48 9.49 3.80
N ASN A 179 -13.16 8.44 4.27
CA ASN A 179 -14.63 8.36 4.21
C ASN A 179 -15.30 9.65 4.73
N PRO A 180 -16.50 10.02 4.21
CA PRO A 180 -17.31 11.07 4.82
C PRO A 180 -17.52 10.86 6.32
N VAL A 181 -17.75 11.94 7.05
CA VAL A 181 -18.29 11.84 8.43
C VAL A 181 -19.68 11.20 8.34
N ALA A 182 -20.03 10.39 9.34
CA ALA A 182 -21.32 9.72 9.45
C ALA A 182 -22.43 10.66 9.95
#